data_AF-A0A183NIA2-F1
#
_entry.id   AF-A0A183NIA2-F1
#
_cell.length_a   1.000
_cell.length_b   1.000
_cell.length_c   1.000
_cell.angle_alpha   90.00
_cell.angle_beta   90.00
_cell.angle_gamma   90.00
#
_symmetry.space_group_name_H-M   'P 1'
#
loop_
_entity.id
_entity.type
_entity.pdbx_description
1 polymer ?
#
loop_
_entity_poly.entity_id
_entity_poly.type
_entity_poly.pdbx_seq_one_letter_code
_entity_poly.pdbx_strand_id
1 'polypeptide(L)' 'MYLLLSNNDIDNDLRLFLCSMYTPICLPNWHYRLTACKSLCESARDGCMPVMRTYGFGWPERMNCDLLPEGIERNANTL' A
#
# COMPACT_ATOMS: atom_id res chain seq x y z
N MET A 1 -15.35 21.75 10.28
CA MET A 1 -15.88 20.39 10.55
C MET A 1 -16.78 19.91 9.41
N TYR A 2 -16.32 20.01 8.15
CA TYR A 2 -17.02 19.50 6.95
C TYR A 2 -16.01 19.13 5.84
N LEU A 3 -14.83 18.62 6.22
CA LEU A 3 -13.81 18.17 5.25
C LEU A 3 -13.43 16.70 5.42
N LEU A 4 -14.25 15.91 6.14
CA LEU A 4 -14.06 14.47 6.32
C LEU A 4 -14.78 13.63 5.25
N LEU A 5 -15.30 14.24 4.19
CA LEU A 5 -16.07 13.56 3.14
C LEU A 5 -15.53 13.88 1.75
N SER A 6 -14.25 13.64 1.55
CA SER A 6 -13.72 13.42 0.21
C SER A 6 -12.81 12.20 0.27
N ASN A 7 -13.42 11.03 0.03
CA ASN A 7 -12.76 9.79 -0.36
C ASN A 7 -11.58 9.39 0.55
N ASN A 8 -11.89 8.85 1.73
CA ASN A 8 -10.90 8.37 2.71
C ASN A 8 -10.12 7.12 2.24
N ASP A 9 -10.48 6.50 1.11
CA ASP A 9 -9.81 5.28 0.66
C ASP A 9 -8.36 5.55 0.21
N ILE A 10 -8.08 6.70 -0.41
CA ILE A 10 -6.70 7.09 -0.80
C ILE A 10 -5.81 7.27 0.43
N ASP A 11 -6.32 7.96 1.47
CA ASP A 11 -5.57 8.17 2.71
C ASP A 11 -5.36 6.85 3.46
N ASN A 12 -6.38 6.00 3.52
CA ASN A 12 -6.29 4.71 4.18
C ASN A 12 -5.30 3.77 3.46
N ASP A 13 -5.36 3.67 2.13
CA ASP A 13 -4.48 2.79 1.36
C ASP A 13 -3.04 3.28 1.40
N LEU A 14 -2.80 4.58 1.26
CA LEU A 14 -1.47 5.16 1.39
C LEU A 14 -0.91 4.96 2.80
N ARG A 15 -1.70 5.24 3.85
CA ARG A 15 -1.27 5.06 5.24
C ARG A 15 -0.94 3.59 5.51
N LEU A 16 -1.80 2.67 5.10
CA LEU A 16 -1.58 1.24 5.27
C LEU A 16 -0.36 0.74 4.50
N PHE A 17 -0.18 1.22 3.25
CA PHE A 17 0.98 0.90 2.43
C PHE A 17 2.29 1.37 3.08
N LEU A 18 2.33 2.64 3.52
CA LEU A 18 3.50 3.21 4.18
C LEU A 18 3.82 2.49 5.49
N CYS A 19 2.81 2.22 6.32
CA CYS A 19 2.98 1.42 7.53
C CYS A 19 3.54 0.03 7.22
N SER A 20 3.05 -0.65 6.19
CA SER A 20 3.53 -1.98 5.82
C SER A 20 4.98 -1.99 5.34
N MET A 21 5.44 -0.92 4.69
CA MET A 21 6.80 -0.80 4.16
C MET A 21 7.82 -0.35 5.22
N TYR A 22 7.47 0.62 6.06
CA TYR A 22 8.38 1.25 7.02
C TYR A 22 8.28 0.66 8.43
N THR A 23 7.09 0.21 8.83
CA THR A 23 6.79 -0.33 10.17
C THR A 23 6.17 -1.72 10.06
N PRO A 24 6.90 -2.71 9.53
CA PRO A 24 6.37 -4.05 9.34
C PRO A 24 6.03 -4.70 10.68
N ILE A 25 5.01 -5.55 10.67
CA ILE A 25 4.64 -6.38 11.83
C ILE A 25 5.81 -7.34 12.15
N CYS A 26 6.19 -7.40 13.42
CA CYS A 26 7.19 -8.32 13.93
C CYS A 26 6.50 -9.52 14.59
N LEU A 27 6.75 -10.72 14.06
CA LEU A 27 6.24 -11.97 14.63
C LEU A 27 7.42 -12.75 15.23
N PRO A 28 7.36 -13.21 16.51
CA PRO A 28 8.50 -13.78 17.22
C PRO A 28 9.22 -14.96 16.54
N ASN A 29 8.50 -15.73 15.71
CA ASN A 29 8.99 -16.93 15.04
C ASN A 29 8.98 -16.81 13.51
N TRP A 30 8.91 -15.59 12.97
CA TRP A 30 8.83 -15.36 11.54
C TRP A 30 10.01 -14.48 11.09
N HIS A 31 10.98 -15.10 10.41
CA HIS A 31 12.19 -14.41 9.96
C HIS A 31 11.97 -13.53 8.72
N TYR A 32 10.83 -13.67 8.03
CA TYR A 32 10.50 -12.87 6.86
C TYR A 32 9.74 -11.60 7.26
N ARG A 33 9.97 -10.51 6.54
CA ARG A 33 9.20 -9.28 6.74
C ARG A 33 7.87 -9.41 6.02
N LEU A 34 6.76 -9.17 6.70
CA LEU A 34 5.45 -9.06 6.04
C LEU A 34 5.44 -7.77 5.21
N THR A 35 5.27 -7.91 3.89
CA THR A 35 5.20 -6.80 2.93
C THR A 35 3.76 -6.54 2.49
N ALA A 36 3.49 -5.35 1.96
CA ALA A 36 2.20 -5.04 1.35
C ALA A 36 1.92 -5.93 0.13
N CYS A 37 0.63 -6.16 -0.16
CA CYS A 37 0.20 -6.75 -1.43
C CYS A 37 0.34 -5.74 -2.57
N LYS A 38 0.52 -6.24 -3.79
CA LYS A 38 0.61 -5.44 -5.02
C LYS A 38 -0.61 -4.55 -5.23
N SER A 39 -1.82 -5.07 -5.03
CA SER A 39 -3.06 -4.31 -5.17
C SER A 39 -3.13 -3.08 -4.26
N LEU A 40 -2.67 -3.21 -3.01
CA LEU A 40 -2.59 -2.08 -2.07
C LEU A 40 -1.57 -1.04 -2.53
N CYS A 41 -0.42 -1.48 -3.05
CA CYS A 41 0.59 -0.59 -3.61
C CYS A 41 0.06 0.17 -4.83
N GLU A 42 -0.63 -0.50 -5.75
CA GLU A 42 -1.19 0.13 -6.95
C GLU A 42 -2.25 1.16 -6.58
N SER A 43 -3.15 0.85 -5.64
CA SER A 43 -4.14 1.82 -5.13
C SER A 43 -3.46 3.05 -4.52
N ALA A 44 -2.48 2.84 -3.63
CA ALA A 44 -1.72 3.93 -3.02
C ALA A 44 -0.93 4.75 -4.04
N ARG A 45 -0.32 4.10 -5.02
CA ARG A 45 0.42 4.73 -6.12
C ARG A 45 -0.50 5.61 -6.94
N ASP A 46 -1.61 5.07 -7.41
CA ASP A 46 -2.49 5.76 -8.35
C ASP A 46 -3.19 6.95 -7.68
N GLY A 47 -3.54 6.83 -6.39
CA GLY A 47 -4.05 7.94 -5.58
C GLY A 47 -3.01 9.03 -5.29
N CYS A 48 -1.74 8.67 -5.09
CA CYS A 48 -0.68 9.61 -4.68
C CYS A 48 0.12 10.22 -5.86
N MET A 49 0.17 9.54 -7.01
CA MET A 49 0.96 9.96 -8.18
C MET A 49 0.70 11.40 -8.63
N PRO A 50 -0.56 11.90 -8.69
CA PRO A 50 -0.81 13.29 -9.09
C PRO A 50 -0.18 14.30 -8.14
N VAL A 51 -0.21 14.00 -6.83
CA VAL A 51 0.40 14.85 -5.79
C VAL A 51 1.91 14.82 -5.94
N MET A 52 2.52 13.62 -6.05
CA MET A 52 3.96 13.48 -6.20
C MET A 52 4.50 14.24 -7.41
N ARG A 53 3.83 14.11 -8.57
CA ARG A 53 4.20 14.82 -9.79
C ARG A 53 4.11 16.33 -9.64
N THR A 54 3.13 16.85 -8.89
CA THR A 54 2.99 18.28 -8.62
C THR A 54 4.21 18.86 -7.91
N TYR A 55 4.85 18.06 -7.03
CA TYR A 55 6.07 18.45 -6.33
C TYR A 55 7.37 18.00 -7.02
N GLY A 56 7.29 17.45 -8.24
CA GLY A 56 8.45 16.99 -9.00
C GLY A 56 9.04 15.65 -8.54
N PHE A 57 8.30 14.88 -7.72
CA PHE A 57 8.73 13.54 -7.29
C PHE A 57 8.15 12.46 -8.21
N GLY A 58 9.00 11.48 -8.54
CA GLY A 58 8.58 10.22 -9.17
C GLY A 58 8.26 9.16 -8.12
N TRP A 59 7.56 8.11 -8.53
CA TRP A 59 7.34 6.95 -7.67
C TRP A 59 8.66 6.23 -7.41
N PRO A 60 9.06 6.01 -6.15
CA PRO A 60 10.39 5.53 -5.84
C PRO A 60 10.52 4.02 -6.13
N GLU A 61 11.70 3.61 -6.59
CA GLU A 61 11.98 2.21 -6.98
C GLU A 61 11.75 1.21 -5.83
N ARG A 62 12.08 1.62 -4.60
CA ARG A 62 11.81 0.87 -3.37
C ARG A 62 10.32 0.64 -3.07
N MET A 63 9.42 1.33 -3.77
CA MET A 63 7.97 1.14 -3.71
C MET A 63 7.42 0.57 -5.02
N ASN A 64 8.27 0.06 -5.91
CA ASN A 64 7.80 -0.55 -7.15
C ASN A 64 6.85 -1.72 -6.85
N CYS A 65 5.59 -1.61 -7.30
CA CYS A 65 4.56 -2.58 -7.01
C CYS A 65 4.84 -3.96 -7.63
N ASP A 66 5.67 -4.04 -8.68
CA ASP A 66 6.07 -5.30 -9.30
C ASP A 66 7.00 -6.14 -8.41
N LEU A 67 7.59 -5.54 -7.37
CA LEU A 67 8.41 -6.24 -6.38
C LEU A 67 7.56 -6.88 -5.26
N LEU A 68 6.24 -6.63 -5.26
CA LEU A 68 5.34 -7.05 -4.21
C LEU A 68 4.50 -8.26 -4.65
N PRO A 69 4.13 -9.16 -3.72
CA PRO A 69 3.28 -10.31 -4.03
C PRO A 69 1.84 -9.86 -4.35
N GLU A 70 1.12 -10.59 -5.20
CA GLU A 70 -0.28 -10.27 -5.54
C GLU A 70 -1.25 -10.42 -4.34
N GLY A 71 -0.78 -11.07 -3.27
CA GLY A 71 -1.60 -11.41 -2.10
C GLY A 71 -2.24 -12.78 -2.25
N ILE A 72 -2.68 -13.35 -1.14
CA ILE A 72 -3.53 -14.55 -1.19
C ILE A 72 -4.92 -14.06 -1.55
N GLU A 73 -5.35 -14.27 -2.80
CA GLU A 73 -6.75 -14.12 -3.15
C GLU A 73 -7.55 -15.05 -2.25
N ARG A 74 -8.28 -14.50 -1.26
CA ARG A 74 -9.32 -15.25 -0.57
C ARG A 74 -10.49 -15.37 -1.53
N ASN A 75 -10.36 -16.23 -2.52
CA ASN A 75 -11.50 -16.80 -3.22
C ASN A 75 -12.29 -17.61 -2.18
N ALA A 76 -13.42 -17.09 -1.74
CA ALA A 76 -14.33 -17.74 -0.80
C ALA A 76 -15.01 -19.01 -1.38
N ASN A 77 -14.37 -19.70 -2.33
CA ASN A 77 -14.87 -20.88 -3.04
C ASN A 77 -13.79 -21.99 -3.20
N THR A 78 -12.84 -22.11 -2.25
CA THR A 78 -12.00 -23.31 -2.17
C THR A 78 -11.91 -23.81 -0.74
N LEU A 79 -13.06 -24.28 -0.25
CA LEU A 79 -13.27 -25.51 0.52
C LEU A 79 -14.71 -25.99 0.26
#